data_AF-A0A0A2LJ30-F1
#
_entry.id   AF-A0A0A2LJ30-F1
#
_cell.length_a   1.000
_cell.length_b   1.000
_cell.length_c   1.000
_cell.angle_alpha   90.00
_cell.angle_beta   90.00
_cell.angle_gamma   90.00
#
_symmetry.space_group_name_H-M   'P 1'
#
loop_
_entity.id
_entity.type
_entity.pdbx_description
1 polymer ?
#
loop_
_entity_poly.entity_id
_entity_poly.type
_entity_poly.pdbx_seq_one_letter_code
_entity_poly.pdbx_strand_id
1 'polypeptide(L)'
;MTTNETDVNLKSTAVKKVLVVGIDGCQYEKISNVDTPNMDAFNMTKAFAGGITGTSSEQATSSGPGWMSILTGVWVNKHGVPNNSSGTYKSQAKSVYQYIKEANPSLTISSIATWSPIHEFLQDQMSFVDHRYDGGDDDDALNRAIYEVNTNSPDFLFVHFDNVDHVGHASGFSTSYNNSIKDMDNRLGQLMNAVNQHAQQNNEDWLIILVTDHGREPSGGYSHGSQTESEKTIFIGMNKVGNEEFTSTVNQLPNQAFNGIYGYPSQTSVTPTVLSYLGIDIDANWQLESTSLVGSVGPRKVMFNTNNDLFWYSQSPADAQIYRNNELIATVPATQGSYSDSGASFGKVNYTVVVDGQTGSVQKNNSKIIAGLDWNDALDNVAYFFRSDMSYVKYNKLSDAAYSGYPKPVDNSTWSGLDSYKDKINAAFKWSNDKGFFFLNDGTFLRYDMNNDAVDGGYPKPISNSTWPGLEGYGDKIIAAVKWNQSRVYFFLNNGTYIRYSITNDSMDAGYPKQINNSTWPGVGNYANNITSAVDWSAQYFYIFLDNNTYIKYDKYSDSAVSGYPKPVNNSTWPGLMN
;
A
#
# COMPACT_ATOMS: atom_id res chain seq x y z
N MET A 1 26.11 -57.80 5.44
CA MET A 1 24.67 -58.12 5.48
C MET A 1 23.99 -57.01 6.27
N THR A 2 23.28 -56.17 5.52
CA THR A 2 22.15 -55.30 5.89
C THR A 2 22.17 -54.57 7.23
N THR A 3 22.56 -53.29 7.16
CA THR A 3 22.05 -52.20 8.00
C THR A 3 20.58 -51.97 7.65
N ASN A 4 19.68 -52.09 8.64
CA ASN A 4 18.29 -51.67 8.48
C ASN A 4 18.22 -50.15 8.67
N GLU A 5 18.26 -49.43 7.55
CA GLU A 5 17.69 -48.09 7.45
C GLU A 5 16.17 -48.22 7.44
N THR A 6 15.55 -47.86 8.56
CA THR A 6 14.13 -47.48 8.62
C THR A 6 14.03 -46.27 9.51
N ASP A 7 14.54 -45.14 9.02
CA ASP A 7 14.20 -43.83 9.58
C ASP A 7 12.85 -43.44 8.98
N VAL A 8 11.79 -44.02 9.56
CA VAL A 8 10.42 -43.66 9.24
C VAL A 8 10.19 -42.29 9.84
N ASN A 9 10.07 -41.29 8.96
CA ASN A 9 9.66 -39.92 9.27
C ASN A 9 8.24 -39.94 9.87
N LEU A 10 8.14 -40.19 11.18
CA LEU A 10 6.89 -40.12 11.93
C LEU A 10 6.48 -38.65 12.02
N LYS A 11 5.50 -38.25 11.19
CA LYS A 11 4.75 -37.01 11.42
C LYS A 11 4.28 -37.00 12.87
N SER A 12 4.62 -35.95 13.61
CA SER A 12 4.22 -35.79 15.01
C SER A 12 2.71 -36.00 15.15
N THR A 13 2.30 -36.84 16.11
CA THR A 13 0.90 -37.09 16.47
C THR A 13 0.34 -36.02 17.42
N ALA A 14 1.15 -35.04 17.81
CA ALA A 14 0.74 -33.97 18.72
C ALA A 14 -0.24 -33.02 18.05
N VAL A 15 -1.25 -32.58 18.81
CA VAL A 15 -2.26 -31.61 18.34
C VAL A 15 -1.62 -30.24 18.23
N LYS A 16 -1.70 -29.61 17.05
CA LYS A 16 -1.13 -28.29 16.81
C LYS A 16 -2.01 -27.21 17.42
N LYS A 17 -1.39 -26.34 18.21
CA LYS A 17 -2.04 -25.21 18.89
C LYS A 17 -1.25 -23.94 18.65
N VAL A 18 -1.92 -22.79 18.57
CA VAL A 18 -1.26 -21.50 18.39
C VAL A 18 -1.75 -20.48 19.40
N LEU A 19 -0.81 -19.80 20.06
CA LEU A 19 -1.05 -18.66 20.94
C LEU A 19 -0.35 -17.42 20.35
N VAL A 20 -1.12 -16.37 20.06
CA VAL A 20 -0.58 -15.05 19.74
C VAL A 20 -0.79 -14.13 20.94
N VAL A 21 0.31 -13.63 21.50
CA VAL A 21 0.34 -12.67 22.60
C VAL A 21 0.69 -11.30 22.03
N GLY A 22 -0.29 -10.41 22.01
CA GLY A 22 -0.13 -9.01 21.63
C GLY A 22 0.21 -8.14 22.83
N ILE A 23 1.28 -7.34 22.73
CA ILE A 23 1.68 -6.36 23.73
C ILE A 23 1.65 -4.98 23.06
N ASP A 24 0.60 -4.20 23.31
CA ASP A 24 0.36 -2.92 22.62
C ASP A 24 1.51 -1.93 22.88
N GLY A 25 2.01 -1.31 21.80
CA GLY A 25 2.94 -0.19 21.85
C GLY A 25 4.28 -0.45 22.55
N CYS A 26 4.69 -1.71 22.72
CA CYS A 26 5.94 -2.08 23.38
C CYS A 26 7.15 -1.84 22.48
N GLN A 27 8.08 -1.00 22.93
CA GLN A 27 9.26 -0.59 22.16
C GLN A 27 10.34 -1.68 22.20
N TYR A 28 10.69 -2.21 21.03
CA TYR A 28 11.69 -3.29 20.89
C TYR A 28 13.02 -2.98 21.60
N GLU A 29 13.59 -1.79 21.38
CA GLU A 29 14.86 -1.37 21.96
C GLU A 29 14.82 -1.17 23.49
N LYS A 30 13.62 -1.12 24.09
CA LYS A 30 13.48 -0.95 25.54
C LYS A 30 13.49 -2.27 26.28
N ILE A 31 13.12 -3.38 25.64
CA ILE A 31 13.14 -4.72 26.23
C ILE A 31 14.54 -5.05 26.78
N SER A 32 15.61 -4.78 26.00
CA SER A 32 16.98 -5.07 26.41
C SER A 32 17.49 -4.26 27.62
N ASN A 33 16.75 -3.25 28.07
CA ASN A 33 17.10 -2.44 29.26
C ASN A 33 16.36 -2.91 30.52
N VAL A 34 15.55 -3.95 30.39
CA VAL A 34 14.64 -4.46 31.39
C VAL A 34 14.97 -5.93 31.61
N ASP A 35 14.91 -6.39 32.87
CA ASP A 35 15.04 -7.81 33.19
C ASP A 35 13.73 -8.51 32.82
N THR A 36 13.73 -9.20 31.68
CA THR A 36 12.55 -9.87 31.09
C THR A 36 12.81 -11.36 30.84
N PRO A 37 13.05 -12.16 31.89
CA PRO A 37 13.46 -13.56 31.74
C PRO A 37 12.45 -14.44 30.97
N ASN A 38 11.17 -14.09 30.96
CA ASN A 38 10.15 -14.85 30.24
C ASN A 38 10.12 -14.50 28.75
N MET A 39 10.34 -13.24 28.38
CA MET A 39 10.53 -12.83 26.98
C MET A 39 11.87 -13.32 26.45
N ASP A 40 12.93 -13.33 27.26
CA ASP A 40 14.27 -13.82 26.90
C ASP A 40 14.30 -15.32 26.55
N ALA A 41 13.29 -16.08 27.00
CA ALA A 41 13.10 -17.48 26.64
C ALA A 41 12.61 -17.68 25.19
N PHE A 42 12.22 -16.61 24.50
CA PHE A 42 11.81 -16.64 23.10
C PHE A 42 12.97 -16.32 22.17
N ASN A 43 12.93 -16.88 20.97
CA ASN A 43 13.74 -16.37 19.87
C ASN A 43 13.13 -15.02 19.47
N MET A 44 13.86 -13.92 19.64
CA MET A 44 13.38 -12.58 19.31
C MET A 44 14.02 -12.07 18.03
N THR A 45 13.22 -11.52 17.12
CA THR A 45 13.72 -10.85 15.91
C THR A 45 13.17 -9.42 15.82
N LYS A 46 13.99 -8.50 15.33
CA LYS A 46 13.51 -7.18 14.91
C LYS A 46 12.52 -7.38 13.75
N ALA A 47 11.45 -6.62 13.73
CA ALA A 47 10.43 -6.63 12.69
C ALA A 47 9.94 -5.19 12.39
N PHE A 48 9.02 -5.03 11.44
CA PHE A 48 8.49 -3.72 11.09
C PHE A 48 6.96 -3.62 11.00
N ALA A 49 6.47 -2.44 11.37
CA ALA A 49 5.09 -1.98 11.25
C ALA A 49 4.97 -0.79 10.27
N GLY A 50 3.74 -0.37 10.00
CA GLY A 50 3.45 0.86 9.24
C GLY A 50 3.61 0.74 7.71
N GLY A 51 3.75 -0.47 7.17
CA GLY A 51 3.89 -0.71 5.73
C GLY A 51 5.13 -0.07 5.10
N ILE A 52 5.18 -0.09 3.76
CA ILE A 52 6.33 0.39 2.98
C ILE A 52 6.10 1.84 2.57
N THR A 53 6.98 2.74 3.01
CA THR A 53 6.87 4.17 2.78
C THR A 53 6.95 4.52 1.30
N GLY A 54 6.10 5.44 0.85
CA GLY A 54 5.97 5.87 -0.54
C GLY A 54 5.23 4.85 -1.41
N THR A 55 4.45 3.95 -0.81
CA THR A 55 3.65 2.95 -1.55
C THR A 55 2.23 2.88 -1.01
N SER A 56 1.35 2.15 -1.71
CA SER A 56 -0.03 1.98 -1.25
C SER A 56 -0.16 1.27 0.10
N SER A 57 0.86 0.50 0.53
CA SER A 57 0.82 -0.18 1.82
C SER A 57 1.19 0.70 3.01
N GLU A 58 1.72 1.91 2.80
CA GLU A 58 2.06 2.84 3.87
C GLU A 58 0.85 3.08 4.79
N GLN A 59 1.03 2.88 6.09
CA GLN A 59 -0.03 3.05 7.08
C GLN A 59 0.51 3.67 8.36
N ALA A 60 -0.36 4.34 9.12
CA ALA A 60 0.00 4.86 10.44
C ALA A 60 0.50 3.74 11.36
N THR A 61 1.55 4.03 12.13
CA THR A 61 2.05 3.15 13.19
C THR A 61 1.22 3.37 14.47
N SER A 62 -0.05 2.97 14.40
CA SER A 62 -1.04 3.09 15.47
C SER A 62 -1.86 1.80 15.59
N SER A 63 -2.55 1.62 16.71
CA SER A 63 -3.09 0.32 17.09
C SER A 63 -4.16 -0.25 16.17
N GLY A 64 -5.09 0.55 15.69
CA GLY A 64 -6.11 0.09 14.73
C GLY A 64 -5.48 -0.51 13.46
N PRO A 65 -4.67 0.24 12.70
CA PRO A 65 -3.94 -0.30 11.56
C PRO A 65 -3.00 -1.46 11.90
N GLY A 66 -2.26 -1.38 13.01
CA GLY A 66 -1.30 -2.39 13.47
C GLY A 66 -1.96 -3.75 13.72
N TRP A 67 -2.95 -3.78 14.61
CA TRP A 67 -3.69 -5.00 14.95
C TRP A 67 -4.41 -5.60 13.75
N MET A 68 -4.98 -4.77 12.87
CA MET A 68 -5.59 -5.29 11.64
C MET A 68 -4.56 -5.96 10.74
N SER A 69 -3.38 -5.37 10.55
CA SER A 69 -2.34 -6.01 9.75
C SER A 69 -1.85 -7.33 10.33
N ILE A 70 -1.72 -7.43 11.65
CA ILE A 70 -1.35 -8.66 12.36
C ILE A 70 -2.42 -9.74 12.14
N LEU A 71 -3.69 -9.39 12.36
CA LEU A 71 -4.82 -10.33 12.37
C LEU A 71 -5.38 -10.64 10.98
N THR A 72 -5.05 -9.88 9.93
CA THR A 72 -5.49 -10.15 8.56
C THR A 72 -4.36 -10.55 7.61
N GLY A 73 -3.09 -10.32 7.98
CA GLY A 73 -1.93 -10.61 7.14
C GLY A 73 -1.80 -9.72 5.90
N VAL A 74 -2.44 -8.55 5.91
CA VAL A 74 -2.42 -7.56 4.82
C VAL A 74 -2.29 -6.14 5.37
N TRP A 75 -1.91 -5.16 4.55
CA TRP A 75 -1.77 -3.75 4.97
C TRP A 75 -3.05 -2.92 4.73
N VAL A 76 -3.04 -1.64 5.13
CA VAL A 76 -4.20 -0.73 5.12
C VAL A 76 -4.91 -0.59 3.79
N ASN A 77 -4.20 -0.67 2.66
CA ASN A 77 -4.78 -0.65 1.32
C ASN A 77 -5.73 -1.82 1.04
N LYS A 78 -5.63 -2.92 1.82
CA LYS A 78 -6.50 -4.08 1.72
C LYS A 78 -7.47 -4.19 2.90
N HIS A 79 -7.00 -4.05 4.15
CA HIS A 79 -7.91 -4.15 5.30
C HIS A 79 -8.74 -2.87 5.51
N GLY A 80 -8.31 -1.70 5.05
CA GLY A 80 -9.14 -0.49 5.03
C GLY A 80 -9.37 0.19 6.39
N VAL A 81 -8.53 -0.07 7.40
CA VAL A 81 -8.59 0.57 8.73
C VAL A 81 -7.40 1.52 8.89
N PRO A 82 -7.57 2.83 8.66
CA PRO A 82 -6.45 3.78 8.58
C PRO A 82 -6.04 4.39 9.93
N ASN A 83 -6.88 4.27 10.98
CA ASN A 83 -6.62 4.85 12.30
C ASN A 83 -7.50 4.17 13.39
N ASN A 84 -7.44 4.69 14.62
CA ASN A 84 -8.12 4.15 15.81
C ASN A 84 -9.61 4.53 15.91
N SER A 85 -10.24 5.10 14.87
CA SER A 85 -11.66 5.46 14.89
C SER A 85 -12.56 4.25 14.64
N SER A 86 -12.63 3.33 15.62
CA SER A 86 -13.57 2.22 15.58
C SER A 86 -15.03 2.72 15.53
N GLY A 87 -15.90 1.94 14.89
CA GLY A 87 -17.27 2.35 14.56
C GLY A 87 -17.41 3.16 13.26
N THR A 88 -16.34 3.84 12.80
CA THR A 88 -16.29 4.44 11.45
C THR A 88 -15.75 3.47 10.42
N TYR A 89 -14.66 2.78 10.77
CA TYR A 89 -13.99 1.82 9.90
C TYR A 89 -14.24 0.38 10.35
N LYS A 90 -14.24 -0.52 9.38
CA LYS A 90 -14.28 -1.97 9.57
C LYS A 90 -13.31 -2.61 8.58
N SER A 91 -12.69 -3.71 8.99
CA SER A 91 -11.81 -4.46 8.11
C SER A 91 -12.58 -4.97 6.90
N GLN A 92 -12.05 -4.71 5.71
CA GLN A 92 -12.54 -5.27 4.44
C GLN A 92 -11.84 -6.59 4.08
N ALA A 93 -10.82 -6.98 4.84
CA ALA A 93 -10.06 -8.21 4.64
C ALA A 93 -10.50 -9.29 5.62
N LYS A 94 -10.39 -10.56 5.19
CA LYS A 94 -10.56 -11.71 6.08
C LYS A 94 -9.48 -11.69 7.16
N SER A 95 -9.88 -11.97 8.38
CA SER A 95 -9.02 -12.19 9.52
C SER A 95 -8.58 -13.65 9.60
N VAL A 96 -7.54 -13.88 10.39
CA VAL A 96 -7.06 -15.21 10.80
C VAL A 96 -8.20 -16.07 11.36
N TYR A 97 -9.17 -15.48 12.08
CA TYR A 97 -10.33 -16.22 12.60
C TYR A 97 -11.18 -16.80 11.47
N GLN A 98 -11.47 -15.98 10.46
CA GLN A 98 -12.25 -16.39 9.30
C GLN A 98 -11.48 -17.43 8.48
N TYR A 99 -10.18 -17.23 8.23
CA TYR A 99 -9.35 -18.20 7.50
C TYR A 99 -9.34 -19.57 8.20
N ILE A 100 -9.17 -19.59 9.53
CA ILE A 100 -9.17 -20.82 10.32
C ILE A 100 -10.53 -21.54 10.23
N LYS A 101 -11.64 -20.84 10.48
CA LYS A 101 -12.97 -21.46 10.48
C LYS A 101 -13.43 -21.90 9.09
N GLU A 102 -13.09 -21.16 8.03
CA GLU A 102 -13.40 -21.56 6.66
C GLU A 102 -12.61 -22.82 6.25
N ALA A 103 -11.35 -22.94 6.68
CA ALA A 103 -10.52 -24.10 6.40
C ALA A 103 -10.93 -25.33 7.23
N ASN A 104 -11.22 -25.14 8.52
CA ASN A 104 -11.70 -26.19 9.39
C ASN A 104 -12.63 -25.64 10.50
N PRO A 105 -13.95 -25.78 10.33
CA PRO A 105 -14.94 -25.31 11.32
C PRO A 105 -14.84 -25.98 12.70
N SER A 106 -14.15 -27.12 12.81
CA SER A 106 -14.01 -27.84 14.08
C SER A 106 -12.94 -27.26 15.00
N LEU A 107 -12.07 -26.37 14.49
CA LEU A 107 -11.02 -25.76 15.31
C LEU A 107 -11.63 -24.71 16.23
N THR A 108 -11.31 -24.78 17.52
CA THR A 108 -11.81 -23.85 18.54
C THR A 108 -10.96 -22.58 18.57
N ILE A 109 -11.61 -21.42 18.59
CA ILE A 109 -10.97 -20.11 18.59
C ILE A 109 -11.40 -19.32 19.81
N SER A 110 -10.42 -18.82 20.56
CA SER A 110 -10.63 -17.87 21.65
C SER A 110 -9.90 -16.56 21.35
N SER A 111 -10.54 -15.43 21.64
CA SER A 111 -9.96 -14.10 21.40
C SER A 111 -10.28 -13.16 22.56
N ILE A 112 -9.23 -12.59 23.14
CA ILE A 112 -9.28 -11.72 24.31
C ILE A 112 -8.64 -10.38 23.93
N ALA A 113 -9.44 -9.31 23.93
CA ALA A 113 -8.99 -7.96 23.62
C ALA A 113 -9.26 -7.01 24.78
N THR A 114 -8.23 -6.58 25.52
CA THR A 114 -8.37 -5.52 26.54
C THR A 114 -8.77 -4.20 25.88
N TRP A 115 -8.24 -3.92 24.69
CA TRP A 115 -8.71 -2.82 23.84
C TRP A 115 -9.80 -3.32 22.87
N SER A 116 -11.06 -3.17 23.28
CA SER A 116 -12.25 -3.63 22.52
C SER A 116 -12.30 -3.22 21.03
N PRO A 117 -11.76 -2.06 20.60
CA PRO A 117 -11.71 -1.68 19.19
C PRO A 117 -11.13 -2.74 18.24
N ILE A 118 -10.21 -3.61 18.69
CA ILE A 118 -9.70 -4.73 17.87
C ILE A 118 -10.85 -5.59 17.33
N HIS A 119 -11.78 -5.99 18.21
CA HIS A 119 -12.95 -6.76 17.81
C HIS A 119 -14.01 -5.92 17.10
N GLU A 120 -14.10 -4.61 17.37
CA GLU A 120 -15.01 -3.72 16.65
C GLU A 120 -14.60 -3.54 15.18
N PHE A 121 -13.30 -3.44 14.88
CA PHE A 121 -12.83 -3.42 13.49
C PHE A 121 -13.13 -4.73 12.75
N LEU A 122 -13.21 -5.85 13.47
CA LEU A 122 -13.50 -7.18 12.95
C LEU A 122 -14.93 -7.64 13.24
N GLN A 123 -15.86 -6.73 13.55
CA GLN A 123 -17.18 -7.08 14.07
C GLN A 123 -17.96 -8.08 13.20
N ASP A 124 -17.81 -8.01 11.88
CA ASP A 124 -18.53 -8.88 10.92
C ASP A 124 -17.96 -10.31 10.88
N GLN A 125 -16.82 -10.52 11.53
CA GLN A 125 -16.07 -11.78 11.59
C GLN A 125 -16.03 -12.38 13.01
N MET A 126 -16.60 -11.70 14.01
CA MET A 126 -16.62 -12.20 15.39
C MET A 126 -17.50 -13.43 15.58
N SER A 127 -18.35 -13.77 14.60
CA SER A 127 -19.08 -15.05 14.58
C SER A 127 -18.17 -16.28 14.38
N PHE A 128 -16.92 -16.08 13.95
CA PHE A 128 -15.91 -17.14 13.83
C PHE A 128 -15.15 -17.39 15.13
N VAL A 129 -15.32 -16.55 16.16
CA VAL A 129 -14.67 -16.68 17.47
C VAL A 129 -15.64 -17.37 18.42
N ASP A 130 -15.25 -18.54 18.95
CA ASP A 130 -16.12 -19.34 19.83
C ASP A 130 -16.19 -18.74 21.24
N HIS A 131 -15.06 -18.23 21.74
CA HIS A 131 -14.97 -17.57 23.05
C HIS A 131 -14.36 -16.18 22.91
N ARG A 132 -15.21 -15.14 23.02
CA ARG A 132 -14.83 -13.74 22.85
C ARG A 132 -14.88 -12.99 24.17
N TYR A 133 -13.83 -12.22 24.45
CA TYR A 133 -13.74 -11.34 25.61
C TYR A 133 -13.29 -9.93 25.19
N ASP A 134 -14.07 -8.92 25.58
CA ASP A 134 -13.81 -7.50 25.28
C ASP A 134 -13.61 -6.71 26.58
N GLY A 135 -12.63 -5.81 26.59
CA GLY A 135 -12.32 -4.95 27.73
C GLY A 135 -11.72 -5.69 28.92
N GLY A 136 -11.61 -4.97 30.04
CA GLY A 136 -10.87 -5.42 31.23
C GLY A 136 -9.41 -4.93 31.20
N ASP A 137 -8.70 -5.15 32.29
CA ASP A 137 -7.26 -4.86 32.37
C ASP A 137 -6.40 -6.08 31.99
N ASP A 138 -5.09 -5.91 32.06
CA ASP A 138 -4.12 -6.96 31.73
C ASP A 138 -4.19 -8.18 32.67
N ASP A 139 -4.63 -8.00 33.93
CA ASP A 139 -4.84 -9.13 34.85
C ASP A 139 -6.12 -9.90 34.51
N ASP A 140 -7.19 -9.20 34.14
CA ASP A 140 -8.39 -9.83 33.57
C ASP A 140 -8.06 -10.65 32.32
N ALA A 141 -7.25 -10.09 31.41
CA ALA A 141 -6.84 -10.77 30.18
C ALA A 141 -5.98 -12.01 30.46
N LEU A 142 -5.02 -11.92 31.38
CA LEU A 142 -4.23 -13.06 31.83
C LEU A 142 -5.13 -14.17 32.39
N ASN A 143 -6.03 -13.82 33.32
CA ASN A 143 -6.91 -14.79 33.97
C ASN A 143 -7.84 -15.47 32.97
N ARG A 144 -8.38 -14.72 32.00
CA ARG A 144 -9.19 -15.27 30.90
C ARG A 144 -8.36 -16.19 30.01
N ALA A 145 -7.14 -15.80 29.64
CA ALA A 145 -6.28 -16.64 28.79
C ALA A 145 -5.91 -17.96 29.50
N ILE A 146 -5.57 -17.93 30.78
CA ILE A 146 -5.32 -19.14 31.59
C ILE A 146 -6.58 -19.99 31.69
N TYR A 147 -7.76 -19.39 31.87
CA TYR A 147 -9.02 -20.12 31.87
C TYR A 147 -9.30 -20.82 30.52
N GLU A 148 -9.13 -20.10 29.41
CA GLU A 148 -9.31 -20.63 28.06
C GLU A 148 -8.37 -21.81 27.79
N VAL A 149 -7.08 -21.66 28.11
CA VAL A 149 -6.08 -22.74 27.98
C VAL A 149 -6.49 -23.98 28.76
N ASN A 150 -6.87 -23.83 30.03
CA ASN A 150 -7.15 -24.96 30.91
C ASN A 150 -8.53 -25.60 30.72
N THR A 151 -9.51 -24.86 30.21
CA THR A 151 -10.93 -25.28 30.19
C THR A 151 -11.43 -25.55 28.78
N ASN A 152 -11.21 -24.62 27.86
CA ASN A 152 -11.74 -24.70 26.50
C ASN A 152 -10.71 -25.27 25.51
N SER A 153 -9.41 -25.26 25.85
CA SER A 153 -8.30 -25.77 25.03
C SER A 153 -8.42 -25.32 23.55
N PRO A 154 -8.45 -24.00 23.28
CA PRO A 154 -8.60 -23.50 21.91
C PRO A 154 -7.44 -23.96 21.02
N ASP A 155 -7.71 -24.20 19.74
CA ASP A 155 -6.68 -24.46 18.72
C ASP A 155 -5.94 -23.18 18.32
N PHE A 156 -6.63 -22.04 18.40
CA PHE A 156 -6.05 -20.72 18.25
C PHE A 156 -6.53 -19.77 19.36
N LEU A 157 -5.58 -19.19 20.08
CA LEU A 157 -5.82 -18.17 21.11
C LEU A 157 -5.10 -16.88 20.75
N PHE A 158 -5.86 -15.78 20.65
CA PHE A 158 -5.32 -14.43 20.64
C PHE A 158 -5.58 -13.77 22.00
N VAL A 159 -4.54 -13.20 22.60
CA VAL A 159 -4.67 -12.39 23.83
C VAL A 159 -3.88 -11.09 23.68
N HIS A 160 -4.54 -9.98 24.00
CA HIS A 160 -4.00 -8.63 23.95
C HIS A 160 -3.78 -8.06 25.35
N PHE A 161 -2.66 -7.37 25.54
CA PHE A 161 -2.29 -6.65 26.75
C PHE A 161 -1.98 -5.18 26.40
N ASP A 162 -2.59 -4.23 27.12
CA ASP A 162 -2.66 -2.80 26.77
C ASP A 162 -1.76 -1.92 27.66
N ASN A 163 -1.42 -2.38 28.88
CA ASN A 163 -0.87 -1.49 29.90
C ASN A 163 0.49 -0.87 29.52
N VAL A 164 1.29 -1.54 28.69
CA VAL A 164 2.55 -0.97 28.20
C VAL A 164 2.30 0.28 27.36
N ASP A 165 1.32 0.26 26.44
CA ASP A 165 0.93 1.43 25.65
C ASP A 165 0.34 2.53 26.53
N HIS A 166 -0.57 2.17 27.44
CA HIS A 166 -1.19 3.12 28.38
C HIS A 166 -0.13 3.89 29.19
N VAL A 167 0.84 3.17 29.78
CA VAL A 167 1.94 3.79 30.54
C VAL A 167 2.85 4.60 29.62
N GLY A 168 3.10 4.14 28.40
CA GLY A 168 3.89 4.86 27.40
C GLY A 168 3.27 6.22 27.07
N HIS A 169 1.95 6.29 26.87
CA HIS A 169 1.26 7.57 26.69
C HIS A 169 1.33 8.47 27.93
N ALA A 170 1.19 7.91 29.13
CA ALA A 170 1.19 8.67 30.36
C ALA A 170 2.57 9.20 30.76
N SER A 171 3.64 8.46 30.46
CA SER A 171 4.97 8.68 31.07
C SER A 171 6.15 8.54 30.11
N GLY A 172 5.94 8.27 28.83
CA GLY A 172 7.01 8.06 27.85
C GLY A 172 7.99 6.95 28.27
N PHE A 173 9.21 6.98 27.74
CA PHE A 173 10.31 6.06 28.05
C PHE A 173 10.93 6.34 29.44
N SER A 174 10.11 6.24 30.48
CA SER A 174 10.46 6.45 31.88
C SER A 174 10.70 5.12 32.63
N THR A 175 11.08 5.22 33.90
CA THR A 175 11.12 4.05 34.80
C THR A 175 9.76 3.36 34.92
N SER A 176 8.65 4.11 34.87
CA SER A 176 7.30 3.52 34.89
C SER A 176 7.05 2.63 33.67
N TYR A 177 7.51 3.05 32.49
CA TYR A 177 7.42 2.26 31.26
C TYR A 177 8.31 1.02 31.30
N ASN A 178 9.52 1.14 31.84
CA ASN A 178 10.37 -0.05 32.06
C ASN A 178 9.72 -1.03 33.05
N ASN A 179 9.02 -0.54 34.08
CA ASN A 179 8.30 -1.38 35.03
C ASN A 179 7.07 -2.04 34.40
N SER A 180 6.32 -1.36 33.53
CA SER A 180 5.19 -1.98 32.82
C SER A 180 5.65 -3.11 31.90
N ILE A 181 6.84 -3.01 31.29
CA ILE A 181 7.46 -4.12 30.55
C ILE A 181 7.78 -5.31 31.48
N LYS A 182 8.34 -5.07 32.68
CA LYS A 182 8.57 -6.15 33.67
C LYS A 182 7.28 -6.82 34.11
N ASP A 183 6.25 -6.01 34.33
CA ASP A 183 4.94 -6.48 34.74
C ASP A 183 4.29 -7.32 33.64
N MET A 184 4.48 -6.96 32.37
CA MET A 184 4.06 -7.77 31.23
C MET A 184 4.86 -9.08 31.12
N ASP A 185 6.18 -9.04 31.32
CA ASP A 185 7.03 -10.24 31.36
C ASP A 185 6.58 -11.24 32.43
N ASN A 186 6.26 -10.75 33.63
CA ASN A 186 5.73 -11.59 34.72
C ASN A 186 4.38 -12.23 34.37
N ARG A 187 3.50 -11.51 33.65
CA ARG A 187 2.23 -12.07 33.15
C ARG A 187 2.47 -13.12 32.08
N LEU A 188 3.41 -12.87 31.17
CA LEU A 188 3.83 -13.85 30.17
C LEU A 188 4.32 -15.14 30.85
N GLY A 189 5.16 -15.04 31.88
CA GLY A 189 5.62 -16.22 32.63
C GLY A 189 4.49 -17.06 33.22
N GLN A 190 3.48 -16.41 33.82
CA GLN A 190 2.30 -17.10 34.35
C GLN A 190 1.50 -17.81 33.25
N LEU A 191 1.29 -17.14 32.11
CA LEU A 191 0.60 -17.73 30.96
C LEU A 191 1.39 -18.90 30.36
N MET A 192 2.71 -18.78 30.22
CA MET A 192 3.58 -19.85 29.71
C MET A 192 3.58 -21.08 30.62
N ASN A 193 3.52 -20.88 31.94
CA ASN A 193 3.39 -22.00 32.88
C ASN A 193 2.08 -22.77 32.66
N ALA A 194 0.96 -22.07 32.47
CA ALA A 194 -0.33 -22.71 32.19
C ALA A 194 -0.31 -23.47 30.85
N VAL A 195 0.20 -22.83 29.79
CA VAL A 195 0.33 -23.46 28.45
C VAL A 195 1.22 -24.70 28.50
N ASN A 196 2.40 -24.60 29.11
CA ASN A 196 3.33 -25.73 29.20
C ASN A 196 2.77 -26.91 30.00
N GLN A 197 2.07 -26.62 31.11
CA GLN A 197 1.42 -27.65 31.91
C GLN A 197 0.30 -28.34 31.12
N HIS A 198 -0.55 -27.57 30.44
CA HIS A 198 -1.65 -28.10 29.63
C HIS A 198 -1.14 -28.92 28.45
N ALA A 199 -0.11 -28.43 27.76
CA ALA A 199 0.48 -29.09 26.60
C ALA A 199 1.04 -30.48 26.95
N GLN A 200 1.73 -30.59 28.09
CA GLN A 200 2.28 -31.86 28.58
C GLN A 200 1.18 -32.87 28.93
N GLN A 201 0.03 -32.41 29.44
CA GLN A 201 -1.09 -33.27 29.82
C GLN A 201 -1.90 -33.77 28.62
N ASN A 202 -1.91 -33.01 27.52
CA ASN A 202 -2.81 -33.26 26.38
C ASN A 202 -2.09 -33.63 25.06
N ASN A 203 -0.76 -33.82 25.08
CA ASN A 203 0.05 -34.12 23.90
C ASN A 203 -0.13 -33.05 22.81
N GLU A 204 -0.01 -31.78 23.20
CA GLU A 204 -0.14 -30.63 22.30
C GLU A 204 1.24 -30.07 21.94
N ASP A 205 1.38 -29.59 20.70
CA ASP A 205 2.54 -28.86 20.22
C ASP A 205 2.14 -27.41 19.95
N TRP A 206 2.56 -26.51 20.84
CA TRP A 206 2.20 -25.09 20.80
C TRP A 206 3.24 -24.25 20.06
N LEU A 207 2.80 -23.46 19.09
CA LEU A 207 3.53 -22.29 18.61
C LEU A 207 3.03 -21.06 19.36
N ILE A 208 3.96 -20.34 19.99
CA ILE A 208 3.66 -19.13 20.75
C ILE A 208 4.40 -17.97 20.09
N ILE A 209 3.63 -16.94 19.71
CA ILE A 209 4.13 -15.77 18.98
C ILE A 209 3.90 -14.52 19.83
N LEU A 210 4.97 -13.81 20.17
CA LEU A 210 4.92 -12.51 20.83
C LEU A 210 5.00 -11.41 19.78
N VAL A 211 4.11 -10.43 19.82
CA VAL A 211 4.11 -9.30 18.89
C VAL A 211 3.80 -7.99 19.60
N THR A 212 4.29 -6.91 19.01
CA THR A 212 3.83 -5.53 19.24
C THR A 212 3.40 -4.95 17.90
N ASP A 213 2.38 -4.13 17.90
CA ASP A 213 1.70 -3.57 16.74
C ASP A 213 2.34 -2.28 16.22
N HIS A 214 2.96 -1.50 17.11
CA HIS A 214 3.77 -0.34 16.74
C HIS A 214 4.87 -0.04 17.78
N GLY A 215 5.89 0.70 17.33
CA GLY A 215 6.81 1.39 18.22
C GLY A 215 6.27 2.76 18.63
N ARG A 216 7.09 3.54 19.34
CA ARG A 216 6.76 4.88 19.81
C ARG A 216 7.70 5.91 19.21
N GLU A 217 7.24 7.16 19.21
CA GLU A 217 7.99 8.30 18.72
C GLU A 217 9.34 8.47 19.48
N PRO A 218 10.42 8.89 18.81
CA PRO A 218 11.76 8.89 19.39
C PRO A 218 12.01 10.00 20.43
N SER A 219 11.24 11.08 20.41
CA SER A 219 11.32 12.23 21.31
C SER A 219 10.62 12.01 22.66
N GLY A 220 10.90 10.86 23.27
CA GLY A 220 10.48 10.56 24.64
C GLY A 220 9.45 9.45 24.77
N GLY A 221 8.90 8.94 23.66
CA GLY A 221 8.01 7.78 23.64
C GLY A 221 6.57 8.07 24.09
N TYR A 222 6.14 9.33 24.10
CA TYR A 222 4.80 9.71 24.59
C TYR A 222 3.69 9.51 23.53
N SER A 223 4.06 9.48 22.25
CA SER A 223 3.13 9.38 21.13
C SER A 223 3.58 8.31 20.14
N HIS A 224 2.73 8.06 19.14
CA HIS A 224 3.00 7.23 17.98
C HIS A 224 2.10 7.68 16.82
N GLY A 225 2.08 6.91 15.73
CA GLY A 225 1.24 7.13 14.55
C GLY A 225 1.93 7.72 13.32
N SER A 226 3.20 8.13 13.41
CA SER A 226 3.96 8.67 12.26
C SER A 226 4.71 7.57 11.50
N GLN A 227 5.77 7.92 10.77
CA GLN A 227 6.57 6.98 9.98
C GLN A 227 8.05 7.07 10.37
N THR A 228 8.40 7.30 11.64
CA THR A 228 9.80 7.29 12.06
C THR A 228 10.34 5.86 12.18
N GLU A 229 11.67 5.68 12.11
CA GLU A 229 12.30 4.37 12.32
C GLU A 229 11.95 3.76 13.68
N SER A 230 11.89 4.60 14.72
CA SER A 230 11.51 4.18 16.09
C SER A 230 10.09 3.64 16.15
N GLU A 231 9.13 4.31 15.50
CA GLU A 231 7.73 3.89 15.48
C GLU A 231 7.49 2.67 14.58
N LYS A 232 8.29 2.52 13.52
CA LYS A 232 8.23 1.35 12.65
C LYS A 232 8.89 0.12 13.26
N THR A 233 9.84 0.29 14.17
CA THR A 233 10.57 -0.82 14.77
C THR A 233 9.72 -1.53 15.81
N ILE A 234 9.39 -2.78 15.50
CA ILE A 234 8.66 -3.70 16.38
C ILE A 234 9.46 -4.99 16.56
N PHE A 235 8.89 -5.96 17.27
CA PHE A 235 9.45 -7.29 17.40
C PHE A 235 8.44 -8.38 17.04
N ILE A 236 8.99 -9.51 16.62
CA ILE A 236 8.28 -10.79 16.64
C ILE A 236 9.13 -11.76 17.46
N GLY A 237 8.53 -12.38 18.48
CA GLY A 237 9.14 -13.42 19.30
C GLY A 237 8.48 -14.76 19.03
N MET A 238 9.25 -15.86 18.98
CA MET A 238 8.70 -17.21 18.88
C MET A 238 9.38 -18.19 19.85
N ASN A 239 8.57 -19.05 20.49
CA ASN A 239 9.09 -20.14 21.34
C ASN A 239 9.85 -21.22 20.53
N LYS A 240 9.72 -21.19 19.21
CA LYS A 240 10.42 -22.09 18.27
C LYS A 240 11.33 -21.27 17.36
N VAL A 241 12.38 -21.92 16.85
CA VAL A 241 13.21 -21.33 15.80
C VAL A 241 12.40 -21.29 14.51
N GLY A 242 12.25 -20.10 13.93
CA GLY A 242 11.59 -19.90 12.64
C GLY A 242 12.47 -20.29 11.45
N ASN A 243 11.92 -20.12 10.25
CA ASN A 243 12.63 -20.31 8.99
C ASN A 243 13.53 -19.10 8.65
N GLU A 244 14.04 -19.02 7.43
CA GLU A 244 14.94 -17.93 7.00
C GLU A 244 14.29 -16.54 6.99
N GLU A 245 12.96 -16.44 6.81
CA GLU A 245 12.29 -15.14 6.92
C GLU A 245 12.43 -14.59 8.33
N PHE A 246 12.30 -15.46 9.34
CA PHE A 246 12.43 -15.09 10.74
C PHE A 246 13.87 -14.84 11.19
N THR A 247 14.80 -15.70 10.74
CA THR A 247 16.17 -15.76 11.26
C THR A 247 17.19 -14.91 10.50
N SER A 248 16.87 -14.48 9.28
CA SER A 248 17.83 -13.80 8.40
C SER A 248 17.25 -12.50 7.83
N THR A 249 18.07 -11.45 7.75
CA THR A 249 17.70 -10.17 7.14
C THR A 249 18.07 -10.14 5.65
N VAL A 250 17.19 -9.58 4.80
CA VAL A 250 17.51 -9.32 3.39
C VAL A 250 18.04 -7.89 3.24
N ASN A 251 19.32 -7.73 2.88
CA ASN A 251 19.96 -6.41 2.83
C ASN A 251 19.88 -5.73 1.45
N GLN A 252 19.69 -6.50 0.37
CA GLN A 252 19.63 -5.98 -0.99
C GLN A 252 18.18 -5.82 -1.44
N LEU A 253 17.55 -4.74 -0.98
CA LEU A 253 16.16 -4.42 -1.29
C LEU A 253 16.04 -3.19 -2.18
N PRO A 254 14.99 -3.11 -3.04
CA PRO A 254 14.67 -1.90 -3.78
C PRO A 254 14.38 -0.68 -2.90
N ASN A 255 13.77 -0.87 -1.72
CA ASN A 255 13.54 0.19 -0.73
C ASN A 255 14.36 -0.09 0.54
N GLN A 256 15.27 0.84 0.86
CA GLN A 256 16.17 0.76 2.03
C GLN A 256 15.88 1.83 3.10
N ALA A 257 14.69 2.45 3.07
CA ALA A 257 14.32 3.44 4.07
C ALA A 257 14.47 2.90 5.51
N PHE A 258 14.67 3.82 6.47
CA PHE A 258 14.81 3.51 7.90
C PHE A 258 15.91 2.47 8.18
N ASN A 259 17.11 2.72 7.63
CA ASN A 259 18.26 1.83 7.78
C ASN A 259 18.00 0.37 7.36
N GLY A 260 17.21 0.19 6.28
CA GLY A 260 16.92 -1.14 5.74
C GLY A 260 15.93 -1.95 6.56
N ILE A 261 15.04 -1.31 7.33
CA ILE A 261 14.07 -2.00 8.20
C ILE A 261 13.19 -3.03 7.45
N TYR A 262 12.94 -2.81 6.15
CA TYR A 262 12.16 -3.72 5.32
C TYR A 262 12.86 -5.05 5.02
N GLY A 263 14.14 -5.19 5.39
CA GLY A 263 14.88 -6.46 5.37
C GLY A 263 14.41 -7.45 6.44
N TYR A 264 13.73 -6.97 7.49
CA TYR A 264 13.21 -7.77 8.59
C TYR A 264 11.77 -8.24 8.33
N PRO A 265 11.26 -9.27 9.04
CA PRO A 265 9.85 -9.63 9.01
C PRO A 265 8.92 -8.44 9.22
N SER A 266 7.72 -8.53 8.68
CA SER A 266 6.69 -7.53 8.91
C SER A 266 5.60 -8.08 9.82
N GLN A 267 4.81 -7.20 10.44
CA GLN A 267 3.63 -7.64 11.21
C GLN A 267 2.64 -8.47 10.39
N THR A 268 2.59 -8.30 9.06
CA THR A 268 1.74 -9.12 8.18
C THR A 268 2.18 -10.58 8.05
N SER A 269 3.37 -10.94 8.52
CA SER A 269 3.85 -12.33 8.55
C SER A 269 3.16 -13.17 9.64
N VAL A 270 2.45 -12.57 10.60
CA VAL A 270 1.85 -13.31 11.73
C VAL A 270 0.72 -14.23 11.27
N THR A 271 -0.28 -13.71 10.55
CA THR A 271 -1.40 -14.51 10.02
C THR A 271 -0.95 -15.74 9.19
N PRO A 272 -0.10 -15.63 8.15
CA PRO A 272 0.37 -16.81 7.41
C PRO A 272 1.20 -17.76 8.28
N THR A 273 1.83 -17.28 9.35
CA THR A 273 2.52 -18.13 10.33
C THR A 273 1.56 -18.98 11.14
N VAL A 274 0.47 -18.39 11.63
CA VAL A 274 -0.60 -19.11 12.33
C VAL A 274 -1.19 -20.20 11.43
N LEU A 275 -1.57 -19.82 10.19
CA LEU A 275 -2.22 -20.73 9.24
C LEU A 275 -1.31 -21.92 8.88
N SER A 276 -0.06 -21.65 8.50
CA SER A 276 0.90 -22.71 8.15
C SER A 276 1.18 -23.66 9.32
N TYR A 277 1.24 -23.15 10.56
CA TYR A 277 1.49 -24.01 11.73
C TYR A 277 0.30 -24.92 12.07
N LEU A 278 -0.93 -24.42 11.87
CA LEU A 278 -2.16 -25.22 11.98
C LEU A 278 -2.36 -26.19 10.79
N GLY A 279 -1.45 -26.19 9.80
CA GLY A 279 -1.52 -27.05 8.63
C GLY A 279 -2.59 -26.61 7.62
N ILE A 280 -2.95 -25.32 7.61
CA ILE A 280 -3.88 -24.73 6.65
C ILE A 280 -3.07 -24.23 5.45
N ASP A 281 -3.39 -24.76 4.26
CA ASP A 281 -2.76 -24.35 3.00
C ASP A 281 -3.13 -22.89 2.67
N ILE A 282 -2.14 -22.12 2.20
CA ILE A 282 -2.33 -20.70 1.85
C ILE A 282 -2.75 -20.58 0.39
N ASP A 283 -3.94 -20.02 0.14
CA ASP A 283 -4.44 -19.72 -1.20
C ASP A 283 -3.86 -18.38 -1.72
N ALA A 284 -3.35 -18.37 -2.95
CA ALA A 284 -2.87 -17.18 -3.63
C ALA A 284 -3.94 -16.07 -3.72
N ASN A 285 -5.23 -16.44 -3.79
CA ASN A 285 -6.35 -15.51 -3.86
C ASN A 285 -6.57 -14.72 -2.57
N TRP A 286 -6.01 -15.17 -1.45
CA TRP A 286 -6.04 -14.41 -0.18
C TRP A 286 -5.11 -13.19 -0.23
N GLN A 287 -4.15 -13.19 -1.16
CA GLN A 287 -3.22 -12.07 -1.39
C GLN A 287 -2.53 -11.60 -0.10
N LEU A 288 -2.13 -12.53 0.77
CA LEU A 288 -1.36 -12.22 1.98
C LEU A 288 -0.04 -11.54 1.59
N GLU A 289 0.33 -10.49 2.32
CA GLU A 289 1.45 -9.61 1.96
C GLU A 289 2.80 -10.29 2.19
N SER A 290 2.91 -11.13 3.22
CA SER A 290 4.16 -11.78 3.62
C SER A 290 4.07 -13.30 3.65
N THR A 291 5.24 -13.96 3.56
CA THR A 291 5.37 -15.41 3.78
C THR A 291 5.32 -15.76 5.27
N SER A 292 4.99 -17.03 5.57
CA SER A 292 5.09 -17.62 6.90
C SER A 292 6.51 -17.60 7.47
N LEU A 293 6.62 -17.45 8.79
CA LEU A 293 7.86 -17.49 9.57
C LEU A 293 8.26 -18.92 9.97
N VAL A 294 7.44 -19.93 9.65
CA VAL A 294 7.70 -21.34 9.93
C VAL A 294 7.48 -22.18 8.67
N GLY A 295 8.00 -23.41 8.67
CA GLY A 295 7.89 -24.29 7.51
C GLY A 295 8.68 -23.78 6.31
N SER A 296 8.18 -24.05 5.09
CA SER A 296 8.82 -23.66 3.84
C SER A 296 9.01 -22.14 3.73
N VAL A 297 10.14 -21.72 3.15
CA VAL A 297 10.44 -20.31 2.92
C VAL A 297 9.80 -19.88 1.61
N GLY A 298 8.75 -19.06 1.68
CA GLY A 298 8.09 -18.48 0.52
C GLY A 298 8.87 -17.32 -0.13
N PRO A 299 8.21 -16.54 -1.00
CA PRO A 299 8.83 -15.35 -1.57
C PRO A 299 8.92 -14.26 -0.51
N ARG A 300 10.13 -13.79 -0.25
CA ARG A 300 10.40 -12.80 0.79
C ARG A 300 10.45 -11.41 0.19
N LYS A 301 9.95 -10.41 0.92
CA LYS A 301 10.08 -8.98 0.60
C LYS A 301 9.53 -8.62 -0.79
N VAL A 302 8.31 -9.09 -1.08
CA VAL A 302 7.65 -8.78 -2.36
C VAL A 302 7.34 -7.29 -2.43
N MET A 303 7.88 -6.59 -3.44
CA MET A 303 7.69 -5.15 -3.64
C MET A 303 8.01 -4.75 -5.09
N PHE A 304 7.79 -3.49 -5.46
CA PHE A 304 8.21 -2.97 -6.77
C PHE A 304 9.59 -2.30 -6.68
N ASN A 305 10.42 -2.50 -7.70
CA ASN A 305 11.69 -1.80 -7.85
C ASN A 305 11.54 -0.46 -8.60
N THR A 306 12.64 0.29 -8.73
CA THR A 306 12.66 1.59 -9.42
C THR A 306 12.43 1.51 -10.93
N ASN A 307 12.64 0.34 -11.54
CA ASN A 307 12.31 0.04 -12.93
C ASN A 307 10.86 -0.41 -13.12
N ASN A 308 10.06 -0.40 -12.04
CA ASN A 308 8.66 -0.79 -12.04
C ASN A 308 8.43 -2.31 -12.19
N ASP A 309 9.46 -3.12 -11.95
CA ASP A 309 9.37 -4.59 -11.92
C ASP A 309 8.94 -5.08 -10.55
N LEU A 310 8.16 -6.15 -10.53
CA LEU A 310 7.84 -6.89 -9.31
C LEU A 310 9.12 -7.61 -8.84
N PHE A 311 9.54 -7.38 -7.61
CA PHE A 311 10.72 -7.96 -6.98
C PHE A 311 10.31 -8.93 -5.85
N TRP A 312 11.10 -9.97 -5.64
CA TRP A 312 11.08 -10.83 -4.46
C TRP A 312 12.47 -11.42 -4.20
N TYR A 313 12.70 -11.90 -2.98
CA TYR A 313 13.89 -12.65 -2.62
C TYR A 313 13.52 -14.11 -2.37
N SER A 314 14.24 -15.04 -3.00
CA SER A 314 14.14 -16.48 -2.74
C SER A 314 15.44 -17.19 -3.12
N GLN A 315 15.79 -18.23 -2.35
CA GLN A 315 16.85 -19.19 -2.67
C GLN A 315 16.28 -20.58 -3.02
N SER A 316 14.95 -20.69 -3.13
CA SER A 316 14.30 -21.95 -3.45
C SER A 316 14.67 -22.42 -4.86
N PRO A 317 14.94 -23.72 -5.07
CA PRO A 317 15.11 -24.28 -6.40
C PRO A 317 13.79 -24.43 -7.17
N ALA A 318 12.65 -24.17 -6.52
CA ALA A 318 11.33 -24.20 -7.15
C ALA A 318 11.09 -23.00 -8.08
N ASP A 319 9.95 -23.04 -8.77
CA ASP A 319 9.48 -21.90 -9.55
C ASP A 319 8.67 -20.93 -8.68
N ALA A 320 8.76 -19.65 -9.03
CA ALA A 320 7.84 -18.60 -8.60
C ALA A 320 6.68 -18.48 -9.60
N GLN A 321 5.46 -18.67 -9.11
CA GLN A 321 4.25 -18.36 -9.85
C GLN A 321 3.83 -16.92 -9.58
N ILE A 322 3.55 -16.15 -10.64
CA ILE A 322 3.23 -14.73 -10.54
C ILE A 322 1.79 -14.53 -10.98
N TYR A 323 0.97 -14.06 -10.05
CA TYR A 323 -0.44 -13.76 -10.27
C TYR A 323 -0.65 -12.25 -10.36
N ARG A 324 -1.52 -11.83 -11.27
CA ARG A 324 -2.05 -10.48 -11.37
C ARG A 324 -3.56 -10.53 -11.23
N ASN A 325 -4.11 -9.88 -10.21
CA ASN A 325 -5.54 -9.89 -9.91
C ASN A 325 -6.11 -11.34 -9.92
N ASN A 326 -5.42 -12.25 -9.25
CA ASN A 326 -5.76 -13.69 -9.15
C ASN A 326 -5.62 -14.50 -10.44
N GLU A 327 -5.14 -13.92 -11.55
CA GLU A 327 -4.82 -14.63 -12.78
C GLU A 327 -3.32 -14.94 -12.84
N LEU A 328 -2.95 -16.20 -13.07
CA LEU A 328 -1.56 -16.59 -13.29
C LEU A 328 -1.05 -15.99 -14.61
N ILE A 329 -0.08 -15.09 -14.55
CA ILE A 329 0.49 -14.42 -15.73
C ILE A 329 1.89 -14.91 -16.12
N ALA A 330 2.62 -15.51 -15.17
CA ALA A 330 3.95 -16.05 -15.44
C ALA A 330 4.37 -17.13 -14.43
N THR A 331 5.33 -17.96 -14.85
CA THR A 331 6.07 -18.87 -13.97
C THR A 331 7.54 -18.76 -14.35
N VAL A 332 8.39 -18.44 -13.38
CA VAL A 332 9.83 -18.19 -13.57
C VAL A 332 10.61 -18.86 -12.43
N PRO A 333 11.92 -19.14 -12.57
CA PRO A 333 12.70 -19.65 -11.45
C PRO A 333 12.59 -18.72 -10.23
N ALA A 334 12.37 -19.27 -9.02
CA ALA A 334 12.22 -18.42 -7.83
C ALA A 334 13.48 -17.59 -7.55
N THR A 335 14.65 -18.09 -7.94
CA THR A 335 15.95 -17.39 -7.86
C THR A 335 16.09 -16.20 -8.82
N GLN A 336 15.19 -16.03 -9.80
CA GLN A 336 15.18 -14.87 -10.69
C GLN A 336 14.94 -13.55 -9.94
N GLY A 337 14.15 -13.60 -8.86
CA GLY A 337 13.93 -12.49 -7.93
C GLY A 337 13.25 -11.24 -8.49
N SER A 338 12.87 -11.22 -9.77
CA SER A 338 12.10 -10.13 -10.35
C SER A 338 11.34 -10.49 -11.62
N TYR A 339 10.29 -9.73 -11.94
CA TYR A 339 9.46 -9.89 -13.15
C TYR A 339 8.89 -8.54 -13.62
N SER A 340 9.08 -8.25 -14.91
CA SER A 340 8.49 -7.08 -15.58
C SER A 340 7.14 -7.45 -16.19
N ASP A 341 6.05 -6.82 -15.72
CA ASP A 341 4.72 -6.99 -16.30
C ASP A 341 4.43 -5.89 -17.34
N SER A 342 4.38 -6.28 -18.62
CA SER A 342 4.02 -5.37 -19.73
C SER A 342 2.52 -5.28 -20.01
N GLY A 343 1.69 -6.09 -19.35
CA GLY A 343 0.24 -6.18 -19.61
C GLY A 343 -0.65 -5.57 -18.51
N ALA A 344 -0.07 -4.88 -17.52
CA ALA A 344 -0.81 -4.36 -16.38
C ALA A 344 -1.87 -3.32 -16.81
N SER A 345 -3.13 -3.54 -16.43
CA SER A 345 -4.20 -2.56 -16.63
C SER A 345 -4.01 -1.34 -15.72
N PHE A 346 -4.65 -0.21 -16.07
CA PHE A 346 -4.74 0.93 -15.17
C PHE A 346 -5.63 0.63 -13.96
N GLY A 347 -5.41 1.36 -12.87
CA GLY A 347 -6.11 1.21 -11.59
C GLY A 347 -5.33 0.38 -10.58
N LYS A 348 -6.03 -0.09 -9.53
CA LYS A 348 -5.45 -0.97 -8.51
C LYS A 348 -5.18 -2.34 -9.10
N VAL A 349 -3.93 -2.76 -9.06
CA VAL A 349 -3.46 -4.08 -9.51
C VAL A 349 -2.81 -4.78 -8.32
N ASN A 350 -3.29 -5.97 -8.00
CA ASN A 350 -2.69 -6.83 -6.98
C ASN A 350 -1.78 -7.86 -7.64
N TYR A 351 -0.55 -7.95 -7.15
CA TYR A 351 0.39 -8.99 -7.53
C TYR A 351 0.59 -9.95 -6.37
N THR A 352 0.62 -11.25 -6.66
CA THR A 352 0.95 -12.29 -5.69
C THR A 352 2.01 -13.19 -6.29
N VAL A 353 3.12 -13.36 -5.58
CA VAL A 353 4.15 -14.34 -5.90
C VAL A 353 3.91 -15.55 -5.01
N VAL A 354 3.97 -16.76 -5.59
CA VAL A 354 3.87 -18.02 -4.86
C VAL A 354 5.15 -18.82 -5.06
N VAL A 355 5.78 -19.23 -3.96
CA VAL A 355 6.96 -20.10 -3.94
C VAL A 355 6.75 -21.12 -2.82
N ASP A 356 6.95 -22.41 -3.10
CA ASP A 356 6.83 -23.50 -2.12
C ASP A 356 5.50 -23.51 -1.32
N GLY A 357 4.39 -23.17 -1.99
CA GLY A 357 3.05 -23.12 -1.38
C GLY A 357 2.83 -21.95 -0.43
N GLN A 358 3.77 -21.00 -0.35
CA GLN A 358 3.67 -19.79 0.44
C GLN A 358 3.57 -18.57 -0.47
N THR A 359 2.94 -17.50 0.02
CA THR A 359 2.63 -16.31 -0.77
C THR A 359 3.37 -15.08 -0.26
N GLY A 360 3.60 -14.13 -1.16
CA GLY A 360 3.90 -12.74 -0.82
C GLY A 360 3.25 -11.85 -1.87
N SER A 361 2.62 -10.76 -1.44
CA SER A 361 1.77 -9.95 -2.31
C SER A 361 2.08 -8.48 -2.17
N VAL A 362 1.76 -7.70 -3.20
CA VAL A 362 1.85 -6.25 -3.18
C VAL A 362 0.75 -5.66 -4.07
N GLN A 363 0.14 -4.56 -3.63
CA GLN A 363 -0.75 -3.77 -4.48
C GLN A 363 -0.02 -2.57 -5.05
N LYS A 364 -0.29 -2.31 -6.33
CA LYS A 364 0.20 -1.14 -7.05
C LYS A 364 -0.97 -0.43 -7.67
N ASN A 365 -0.98 0.89 -7.53
CA ASN A 365 -1.95 1.72 -8.22
C ASN A 365 -1.32 2.19 -9.55
N ASN A 366 -1.66 1.52 -10.64
CA ASN A 366 -1.15 1.85 -11.97
C ASN A 366 -1.97 3.00 -12.56
N SER A 367 -1.51 4.23 -12.39
CA SER A 367 -2.16 5.42 -12.93
C SER A 367 -1.45 5.97 -14.16
N LYS A 368 -2.16 6.78 -14.94
CA LYS A 368 -1.61 7.66 -15.99
C LYS A 368 -1.99 9.11 -15.71
N ILE A 369 -1.18 10.03 -16.23
CA ILE A 369 -1.55 11.45 -16.28
C ILE A 369 -2.60 11.64 -17.36
N ILE A 370 -3.79 12.11 -16.98
CA ILE A 370 -4.94 12.32 -17.89
C ILE A 370 -5.16 13.80 -18.21
N ALA A 371 -4.63 14.73 -17.41
CA ALA A 371 -4.65 16.15 -17.72
C ALA A 371 -3.54 16.90 -17.00
N GLY A 372 -3.00 17.94 -17.64
CA GLY A 372 -2.03 18.84 -17.07
C GLY A 372 -2.51 20.29 -17.15
N LEU A 373 -2.61 20.96 -16.01
CA LEU A 373 -3.02 22.36 -15.93
C LEU A 373 -1.85 23.20 -15.44
N ASP A 374 -1.29 24.04 -16.32
CA ASP A 374 -0.38 25.10 -15.90
C ASP A 374 -1.15 26.12 -15.05
N TRP A 375 -0.74 26.33 -13.80
CA TRP A 375 -1.42 27.28 -12.91
C TRP A 375 -0.80 28.67 -12.99
N ASN A 376 0.54 28.72 -13.09
CA ASN A 376 1.39 29.92 -13.10
C ASN A 376 0.74 31.19 -12.53
N ASP A 377 0.53 31.19 -11.22
CA ASP A 377 0.47 32.41 -10.42
C ASP A 377 1.91 32.96 -10.30
N ALA A 378 2.08 34.27 -10.40
CA ALA A 378 3.37 34.96 -10.50
C ALA A 378 4.33 34.69 -9.33
N LEU A 379 3.85 34.06 -8.25
CA LEU A 379 4.59 33.75 -7.04
C LEU A 379 5.07 32.29 -6.96
N ASP A 380 4.28 31.31 -7.43
CA ASP A 380 4.50 29.89 -7.08
C ASP A 380 4.89 28.98 -8.26
N ASN A 381 4.67 29.40 -9.51
CA ASN A 381 5.01 28.64 -10.73
C ASN A 381 4.66 27.13 -10.62
N VAL A 382 3.36 26.85 -10.47
CA VAL A 382 2.81 25.51 -10.21
C VAL A 382 2.20 24.91 -11.47
N ALA A 383 2.28 23.59 -11.58
CA ALA A 383 1.43 22.79 -12.47
C ALA A 383 0.61 21.79 -11.63
N TYR A 384 -0.60 21.49 -12.09
CA TYR A 384 -1.43 20.43 -11.53
C TYR A 384 -1.58 19.30 -12.53
N PHE A 385 -1.39 18.08 -12.06
CA PHE A 385 -1.50 16.87 -12.86
C PHE A 385 -2.65 16.02 -12.33
N PHE A 386 -3.63 15.75 -13.16
CA PHE A 386 -4.75 14.88 -12.85
C PHE A 386 -4.42 13.46 -13.32
N ARG A 387 -4.80 12.48 -12.51
CA ARG A 387 -4.47 11.08 -12.70
C ARG A 387 -5.73 10.24 -12.92
N SER A 388 -5.56 9.12 -13.62
CA SER A 388 -6.65 8.17 -13.91
C SER A 388 -7.27 7.49 -12.67
N ASP A 389 -6.63 7.60 -11.51
CA ASP A 389 -7.15 7.12 -10.21
C ASP A 389 -8.02 8.17 -9.49
N MET A 390 -8.50 9.20 -10.20
CA MET A 390 -9.30 10.30 -9.67
C MET A 390 -8.57 11.13 -8.60
N SER A 391 -7.24 11.12 -8.64
CA SER A 391 -6.38 11.96 -7.81
C SER A 391 -5.68 13.04 -8.64
N TYR A 392 -5.07 13.99 -7.94
CA TYR A 392 -4.22 15.00 -8.57
C TYR A 392 -2.94 15.22 -7.77
N VAL A 393 -1.92 15.75 -8.44
CA VAL A 393 -0.63 16.15 -7.87
C VAL A 393 -0.42 17.64 -8.11
N LYS A 394 -0.13 18.39 -7.03
CA LYS A 394 0.42 19.75 -7.12
C LYS A 394 1.92 19.65 -7.30
N TYR A 395 2.45 20.25 -8.36
CA TYR A 395 3.85 20.15 -8.75
C TYR A 395 4.51 21.52 -8.83
N ASN A 396 5.64 21.68 -8.17
CA ASN A 396 6.43 22.90 -8.19
C ASN A 396 7.39 22.86 -9.39
N LYS A 397 7.21 23.79 -10.34
CA LYS A 397 8.00 23.83 -11.58
C LYS A 397 9.41 24.39 -11.37
N LEU A 398 9.65 25.11 -10.26
CA LEU A 398 10.96 25.66 -9.92
C LEU A 398 11.87 24.62 -9.25
N SER A 399 11.34 23.88 -8.27
CA SER A 399 12.07 22.81 -7.60
C SER A 399 12.03 21.48 -8.36
N ASP A 400 11.22 21.41 -9.42
CA ASP A 400 10.98 20.20 -10.22
C ASP A 400 10.60 18.98 -9.36
N ALA A 401 9.59 19.17 -8.50
CA ALA A 401 9.10 18.12 -7.61
C ALA A 401 7.63 18.35 -7.20
N ALA A 402 6.94 17.27 -6.89
CA ALA A 402 5.64 17.32 -6.23
C ALA A 402 5.74 17.93 -4.83
N TYR A 403 4.68 18.62 -4.39
CA TYR A 403 4.56 19.02 -2.99
C TYR A 403 4.36 17.79 -2.09
N SER A 404 4.81 17.88 -0.84
CA SER A 404 4.55 16.83 0.17
C SER A 404 3.05 16.64 0.40
N GLY A 405 2.64 15.39 0.67
CA GLY A 405 1.25 15.02 0.93
C GLY A 405 0.37 14.87 -0.32
N TYR A 406 1.00 14.69 -1.50
CA TYR A 406 0.35 14.34 -2.77
C TYR A 406 0.72 12.92 -3.20
N PRO A 407 -0.13 12.22 -3.98
CA PRO A 407 -1.38 12.70 -4.59
C PRO A 407 -2.53 12.91 -3.59
N LYS A 408 -3.50 13.76 -3.96
CA LYS A 408 -4.75 13.99 -3.20
C LYS A 408 -5.98 13.65 -4.05
N PRO A 409 -7.11 13.25 -3.46
CA PRO A 409 -8.34 13.04 -4.22
C PRO A 409 -8.80 14.33 -4.92
N VAL A 410 -9.37 14.18 -6.11
CA VAL A 410 -10.15 15.24 -6.76
C VAL A 410 -11.55 15.21 -6.17
N ASP A 411 -11.90 16.22 -5.38
CA ASP A 411 -13.22 16.37 -4.76
C ASP A 411 -13.52 17.86 -4.51
N ASN A 412 -14.69 18.18 -3.94
CA ASN A 412 -15.09 19.57 -3.72
C ASN A 412 -14.31 20.28 -2.60
N SER A 413 -13.50 19.57 -1.82
CA SER A 413 -12.59 20.17 -0.83
C SER A 413 -11.26 20.61 -1.44
N THR A 414 -10.87 20.02 -2.59
CA THR A 414 -9.62 20.29 -3.29
C THR A 414 -9.78 21.02 -4.61
N TRP A 415 -10.87 20.75 -5.34
CA TRP A 415 -11.22 21.30 -6.65
C TRP A 415 -12.74 21.54 -6.73
N SER A 416 -13.18 22.69 -6.22
CA SER A 416 -14.61 22.99 -6.09
C SER A 416 -15.34 22.90 -7.43
N GLY A 417 -16.34 22.01 -7.50
CA GLY A 417 -17.14 21.75 -8.70
C GLY A 417 -16.59 20.68 -9.65
N LEU A 418 -15.42 20.07 -9.39
CA LEU A 418 -14.90 18.96 -10.19
C LEU A 418 -15.35 17.56 -9.71
N ASP A 419 -15.82 17.42 -8.47
CA ASP A 419 -16.08 16.11 -7.85
C ASP A 419 -17.00 15.20 -8.69
N SER A 420 -18.09 15.76 -9.24
CA SER A 420 -19.04 15.02 -10.07
C SER A 420 -18.53 14.65 -11.47
N TYR A 421 -17.35 15.11 -11.86
CA TYR A 421 -16.78 14.94 -13.20
C TYR A 421 -15.37 14.34 -13.20
N LYS A 422 -14.82 14.01 -12.03
CA LYS A 422 -13.42 13.56 -11.86
C LYS A 422 -13.05 12.31 -12.65
N ASP A 423 -14.02 11.43 -12.89
CA ASP A 423 -13.90 10.22 -13.71
C ASP A 423 -14.03 10.48 -15.23
N LYS A 424 -14.42 11.70 -15.60
CA LYS A 424 -14.61 12.12 -17.00
C LYS A 424 -13.51 13.02 -17.54
N ILE A 425 -12.62 13.54 -16.69
CA ILE A 425 -11.55 14.47 -17.12
C ILE A 425 -10.63 13.78 -18.12
N ASN A 426 -10.44 14.38 -19.30
CA ASN A 426 -9.58 13.86 -20.36
C ASN A 426 -8.51 14.83 -20.83
N ALA A 427 -8.70 16.14 -20.62
CA ALA A 427 -7.68 17.14 -20.90
C ALA A 427 -7.96 18.38 -20.07
N ALA A 428 -6.91 19.14 -19.78
CA ALA A 428 -7.03 20.47 -19.23
C ALA A 428 -5.99 21.38 -19.86
N PHE A 429 -6.26 22.69 -19.89
CA PHE A 429 -5.24 23.68 -20.17
C PHE A 429 -5.65 25.05 -19.63
N LYS A 430 -4.65 25.93 -19.47
CA LYS A 430 -4.86 27.32 -19.09
C LYS A 430 -5.15 28.20 -20.31
N TRP A 431 -6.29 28.85 -20.32
CA TRP A 431 -6.68 29.79 -21.38
C TRP A 431 -6.14 31.19 -21.14
N SER A 432 -6.35 31.72 -19.93
CA SER A 432 -5.88 33.02 -19.46
C SER A 432 -5.40 32.90 -18.02
N ASN A 433 -4.86 33.98 -17.44
CA ASN A 433 -4.36 33.95 -16.06
C ASN A 433 -5.44 33.61 -15.02
N ASP A 434 -6.72 33.82 -15.35
CA ASP A 434 -7.86 33.61 -14.47
C ASP A 434 -8.78 32.47 -14.90
N LYS A 435 -8.49 31.80 -16.03
CA LYS A 435 -9.37 30.76 -16.59
C LYS A 435 -8.60 29.54 -17.09
N GLY A 436 -8.97 28.39 -16.52
CA GLY A 436 -8.66 27.06 -17.01
C GLY A 436 -9.87 26.42 -17.66
N PHE A 437 -9.64 25.42 -18.51
CA PHE A 437 -10.69 24.60 -19.09
C PHE A 437 -10.37 23.13 -18.90
N PHE A 438 -11.40 22.35 -18.56
CA PHE A 438 -11.35 20.90 -18.49
C PHE A 438 -12.27 20.33 -19.57
N PHE A 439 -11.76 19.39 -20.35
CA PHE A 439 -12.51 18.69 -21.40
C PHE A 439 -12.85 17.30 -20.89
N LEU A 440 -14.12 16.94 -21.03
CA LEU A 440 -14.67 15.70 -20.51
C LEU A 440 -14.85 14.68 -21.64
N ASN A 441 -14.72 13.40 -21.29
CA ASN A 441 -14.84 12.29 -22.23
C ASN A 441 -16.26 12.10 -22.83
N ASP A 442 -17.25 12.84 -22.32
CA ASP A 442 -18.63 12.85 -22.81
C ASP A 442 -18.93 13.99 -23.80
N GLY A 443 -17.89 14.71 -24.26
CA GLY A 443 -18.03 15.81 -25.22
C GLY A 443 -18.51 17.12 -24.61
N THR A 444 -18.53 17.22 -23.29
CA THR A 444 -18.74 18.47 -22.57
C THR A 444 -17.42 19.04 -22.04
N PHE A 445 -17.46 20.28 -21.57
CA PHE A 445 -16.30 20.93 -20.95
C PHE A 445 -16.72 21.77 -19.75
N LEU A 446 -15.78 21.99 -18.83
CA LEU A 446 -15.91 22.87 -17.67
C LEU A 446 -15.00 24.07 -17.88
N ARG A 447 -15.45 25.25 -17.46
CA ARG A 447 -14.60 26.43 -17.31
C ARG A 447 -14.33 26.62 -15.83
N TYR A 448 -13.06 26.77 -15.48
CA TYR A 448 -12.59 26.86 -14.11
C TYR A 448 -12.06 28.26 -13.84
N ASP A 449 -12.59 28.92 -12.82
CA ASP A 449 -12.08 30.19 -12.32
C ASP A 449 -10.88 29.93 -11.42
N MET A 450 -9.70 30.31 -11.90
CA MET A 450 -8.45 30.06 -11.18
C MET A 450 -8.23 31.04 -10.01
N ASN A 451 -8.95 32.16 -9.97
CA ASN A 451 -8.88 33.11 -8.85
C ASN A 451 -9.79 32.67 -7.71
N ASN A 452 -10.98 32.16 -8.03
CA ASN A 452 -11.96 31.68 -7.05
C ASN A 452 -11.77 30.20 -6.70
N ASP A 453 -10.86 29.52 -7.38
CA ASP A 453 -10.59 28.08 -7.25
C ASP A 453 -11.87 27.22 -7.33
N ALA A 454 -12.68 27.47 -8.36
CA ALA A 454 -13.96 26.79 -8.56
C ALA A 454 -14.38 26.72 -10.03
N VAL A 455 -15.17 25.70 -10.37
CA VAL A 455 -15.90 25.63 -11.63
C VAL A 455 -16.92 26.77 -11.72
N ASP A 456 -16.96 27.45 -12.86
CA ASP A 456 -17.94 28.52 -13.11
C ASP A 456 -19.38 27.98 -13.12
N GLY A 457 -20.32 28.81 -12.65
CA GLY A 457 -21.75 28.49 -12.72
C GLY A 457 -22.24 28.25 -14.16
N GLY A 458 -23.10 27.24 -14.34
CA GLY A 458 -23.68 26.89 -15.65
C GLY A 458 -22.81 25.97 -16.51
N TYR A 459 -21.81 25.32 -15.91
CA TYR A 459 -21.01 24.25 -16.50
C TYR A 459 -21.36 22.89 -15.87
N PRO A 460 -21.17 21.76 -16.59
CA PRO A 460 -20.56 21.63 -17.92
C PRO A 460 -21.44 22.15 -19.04
N LYS A 461 -20.80 22.53 -20.15
CA LYS A 461 -21.46 22.89 -21.41
C LYS A 461 -21.03 21.94 -22.52
N PRO A 462 -21.89 21.65 -23.51
CA PRO A 462 -21.49 20.86 -24.67
C PRO A 462 -20.44 21.60 -25.51
N ILE A 463 -19.51 20.84 -26.08
CA ILE A 463 -18.60 21.33 -27.12
C ILE A 463 -19.40 21.40 -28.43
N SER A 464 -19.64 22.61 -28.91
CA SER A 464 -20.50 22.90 -30.07
C SER A 464 -19.95 24.09 -30.85
N ASN A 465 -20.52 24.36 -32.02
CA ASN A 465 -20.15 25.54 -32.79
C ASN A 465 -20.50 26.87 -32.11
N SER A 466 -21.26 26.86 -31.01
CA SER A 466 -21.57 28.07 -30.21
C SER A 466 -20.61 28.29 -29.03
N THR A 467 -19.88 27.26 -28.62
CA THR A 467 -19.01 27.28 -27.44
C THR A 467 -17.53 27.14 -27.80
N TRP A 468 -17.23 26.30 -28.78
CA TRP A 468 -15.92 26.09 -29.37
C TRP A 468 -16.06 25.95 -30.90
N PRO A 469 -16.21 27.07 -31.64
CA PRO A 469 -16.42 27.04 -33.08
C PRO A 469 -15.44 26.13 -33.84
N GLY A 470 -15.99 25.16 -34.58
CA GLY A 470 -15.24 24.17 -35.34
C GLY A 470 -14.83 22.91 -34.58
N LEU A 471 -15.06 22.82 -33.26
CA LEU A 471 -14.80 21.60 -32.48
C LEU A 471 -16.03 20.68 -32.33
N GLU A 472 -17.17 21.06 -32.89
CA GLU A 472 -18.38 20.23 -32.90
C GLU A 472 -18.10 18.85 -33.54
N GLY A 473 -18.44 17.77 -32.83
CA GLY A 473 -18.17 16.38 -33.26
C GLY A 473 -16.77 15.83 -32.89
N TYR A 474 -15.95 16.62 -32.18
CA TYR A 474 -14.63 16.19 -31.67
C TYR A 474 -14.51 16.21 -30.16
N GLY A 475 -15.52 16.72 -29.43
CA GLY A 475 -15.41 16.94 -27.99
C GLY A 475 -15.04 15.69 -27.18
N ASP A 476 -15.68 14.56 -27.48
CA ASP A 476 -15.47 13.25 -26.86
C ASP A 476 -14.13 12.58 -27.29
N LYS A 477 -13.46 13.15 -28.29
CA LYS A 477 -12.17 12.64 -28.82
C LYS A 477 -10.97 13.36 -28.25
N ILE A 478 -11.15 14.50 -27.57
CA ILE A 478 -10.04 15.29 -27.00
C ILE A 478 -9.42 14.50 -25.83
N ILE A 479 -8.09 14.32 -25.90
CA ILE A 479 -7.29 13.58 -24.90
C ILE A 479 -6.11 14.39 -24.36
N ALA A 480 -5.78 15.53 -24.98
CA ALA A 480 -4.83 16.48 -24.46
C ALA A 480 -5.06 17.84 -25.10
N ALA A 481 -4.72 18.90 -24.39
CA ALA A 481 -4.77 20.26 -24.90
C ALA A 481 -3.54 21.03 -24.43
N VAL A 482 -2.96 21.86 -25.30
CA VAL A 482 -1.84 22.72 -24.93
C VAL A 482 -2.00 24.09 -25.55
N LYS A 483 -1.86 25.13 -24.71
CA LYS A 483 -1.74 26.50 -25.20
C LYS A 483 -0.31 26.67 -25.73
N TRP A 484 -0.18 26.81 -27.04
CA TRP A 484 1.13 26.92 -27.67
C TRP A 484 1.74 28.30 -27.43
N ASN A 485 0.93 29.33 -27.66
CA ASN A 485 1.27 30.73 -27.44
C ASN A 485 -0.03 31.55 -27.25
N GLN A 486 0.07 32.88 -27.33
CA GLN A 486 -1.10 33.76 -27.16
C GLN A 486 -2.11 33.73 -28.31
N SER A 487 -1.81 33.07 -29.43
CA SER A 487 -2.69 33.01 -30.60
C SER A 487 -3.17 31.60 -30.96
N ARG A 488 -2.60 30.54 -30.38
CA ARG A 488 -2.89 29.15 -30.76
C ARG A 488 -3.01 28.20 -29.57
N VAL A 489 -4.00 27.31 -29.66
CA VAL A 489 -4.16 26.10 -28.85
C VAL A 489 -4.11 24.90 -29.77
N TYR A 490 -3.53 23.80 -29.32
CA TYR A 490 -3.60 22.51 -30.00
C TYR A 490 -4.37 21.51 -29.15
N PHE A 491 -5.30 20.80 -29.79
CA PHE A 491 -6.03 19.68 -29.20
C PHE A 491 -5.55 18.38 -29.85
N PHE A 492 -5.14 17.41 -29.04
CA PHE A 492 -4.79 16.07 -29.51
C PHE A 492 -6.00 15.16 -29.34
N LEU A 493 -6.24 14.33 -30.35
CA LEU A 493 -7.41 13.46 -30.42
C LEU A 493 -7.00 11.99 -30.26
N ASN A 494 -7.90 11.18 -29.71
CA ASN A 494 -7.70 9.74 -29.43
C ASN A 494 -7.48 8.84 -30.67
N ASN A 495 -7.45 9.41 -31.87
CA ASN A 495 -7.28 8.70 -33.14
C ASN A 495 -5.96 9.08 -33.85
N GLY A 496 -5.00 9.65 -33.13
CA GLY A 496 -3.69 10.03 -33.68
C GLY A 496 -3.73 11.29 -34.56
N THR A 497 -4.78 12.09 -34.45
CA THR A 497 -4.89 13.39 -35.13
C THR A 497 -4.89 14.55 -34.14
N TYR A 498 -4.69 15.75 -34.63
CA TYR A 498 -4.70 16.95 -33.81
C TYR A 498 -5.45 18.09 -34.52
N ILE A 499 -5.98 19.02 -33.73
CA ILE A 499 -6.64 20.24 -34.16
C ILE A 499 -5.79 21.43 -33.74
N ARG A 500 -5.68 22.43 -34.63
CA ARG A 500 -5.12 23.74 -34.30
C ARG A 500 -6.27 24.75 -34.19
N TYR A 501 -6.40 25.38 -33.03
CA TYR A 501 -7.43 26.36 -32.72
C TYR A 501 -6.83 27.76 -32.62
N SER A 502 -7.45 28.73 -33.29
CA SER A 502 -7.07 30.14 -33.28
C SER A 502 -7.74 30.84 -32.10
N ILE A 503 -6.96 31.30 -31.13
CA ILE A 503 -7.47 32.11 -30.01
C ILE A 503 -8.01 33.45 -30.53
N THR A 504 -7.31 34.03 -31.52
CA THR A 504 -7.66 35.34 -32.09
C THR A 504 -8.96 35.31 -32.89
N ASN A 505 -9.19 34.23 -33.66
CA ASN A 505 -10.39 34.09 -34.48
C ASN A 505 -11.50 33.31 -33.78
N ASP A 506 -11.25 32.87 -32.54
CA ASP A 506 -12.11 31.99 -31.76
C ASP A 506 -12.71 30.85 -32.59
N SER A 507 -11.85 30.10 -33.29
CA SER A 507 -12.29 29.02 -34.18
C SER A 507 -11.16 28.05 -34.52
N MET A 508 -11.53 26.82 -34.87
CA MET A 508 -10.64 25.86 -35.51
C MET A 508 -10.07 26.42 -36.83
N ASP A 509 -8.76 26.32 -37.03
CA ASP A 509 -8.14 26.68 -38.31
C ASP A 509 -8.63 25.73 -39.43
N ALA A 510 -8.78 26.25 -40.65
CA ALA A 510 -9.18 25.43 -41.80
C ALA A 510 -8.17 24.31 -42.12
N GLY A 511 -8.67 23.15 -42.55
CA GLY A 511 -7.85 21.99 -42.92
C GLY A 511 -7.40 21.13 -41.74
N TYR A 512 -8.04 21.27 -40.58
CA TYR A 512 -7.90 20.39 -39.41
C TYR A 512 -9.16 19.53 -39.21
N PRO A 513 -9.05 18.34 -38.58
CA PRO A 513 -7.85 17.78 -37.95
C PRO A 513 -6.79 17.29 -38.94
N LYS A 514 -5.53 17.20 -38.50
CA LYS A 514 -4.41 16.63 -39.27
C LYS A 514 -3.78 15.46 -38.54
N GLN A 515 -3.17 14.54 -39.29
CA GLN A 515 -2.42 13.42 -38.72
C GLN A 515 -1.22 13.92 -37.91
N ILE A 516 -0.96 13.29 -36.77
CA ILE A 516 0.28 13.49 -36.00
C ILE A 516 1.35 12.59 -36.62
N ASN A 517 2.33 13.19 -37.30
CA ASN A 517 3.47 12.49 -37.88
C ASN A 517 4.74 13.36 -37.83
N ASN A 518 5.87 12.86 -38.32
CA ASN A 518 7.14 13.60 -38.27
C ASN A 518 7.19 14.85 -39.17
N SER A 519 6.20 15.09 -40.03
CA SER A 519 6.09 16.34 -40.79
C SER A 519 5.25 17.41 -40.06
N THR A 520 4.36 17.01 -39.15
CA THR A 520 3.50 17.94 -38.40
C THR A 520 3.94 18.13 -36.95
N TRP A 521 4.50 17.08 -36.35
CA TRP A 521 4.99 17.00 -34.97
C TRP A 521 6.28 16.16 -34.95
N PRO A 522 7.43 16.70 -35.42
CA PRO A 522 8.69 15.99 -35.48
C PRO A 522 9.07 15.32 -34.15
N GLY A 523 9.25 14.00 -34.17
CA GLY A 523 9.60 13.19 -33.00
C GLY A 523 8.42 12.71 -32.15
N VAL A 524 7.18 13.08 -32.47
CA VAL A 524 5.97 12.60 -31.78
C VAL A 524 5.20 11.56 -32.60
N GLY A 525 5.42 11.49 -33.92
CA GLY A 525 4.62 10.68 -34.84
C GLY A 525 4.42 9.21 -34.47
N ASN A 526 5.46 8.54 -33.95
CA ASN A 526 5.37 7.13 -33.53
C ASN A 526 4.51 6.90 -32.28
N TYR A 527 4.18 7.98 -31.56
CA TYR A 527 3.47 7.96 -30.28
C TYR A 527 2.07 8.59 -30.38
N ALA A 528 1.60 8.89 -31.60
CA ALA A 528 0.36 9.62 -31.85
C ALA A 528 -0.86 9.01 -31.13
N ASN A 529 -0.92 7.68 -31.05
CA ASN A 529 -2.02 6.95 -30.41
C ASN A 529 -1.80 6.67 -28.90
N ASN A 530 -0.63 7.04 -28.37
CA ASN A 530 -0.27 6.80 -26.97
C ASN A 530 -0.43 8.05 -26.10
N ILE A 531 -0.76 9.21 -26.67
CA ILE A 531 -0.91 10.46 -25.93
C ILE A 531 -2.03 10.33 -24.89
N THR A 532 -1.77 10.79 -23.66
CA THR A 532 -2.74 10.79 -22.56
C THR A 532 -2.94 12.14 -21.91
N SER A 533 -1.97 13.05 -22.04
CA SER A 533 -2.05 14.40 -21.52
C SER A 533 -0.98 15.27 -22.16
N ALA A 534 -1.14 16.59 -22.07
CA ALA A 534 -0.11 17.57 -22.35
C ALA A 534 -0.14 18.66 -21.28
N VAL A 535 1.01 19.26 -20.99
CA VAL A 535 1.10 20.40 -20.07
C VAL A 535 2.04 21.46 -20.64
N ASP A 536 1.57 22.71 -20.66
CA ASP A 536 2.43 23.85 -20.98
C ASP A 536 3.41 24.09 -19.81
N TRP A 537 4.70 24.19 -20.09
CA TRP A 537 5.71 24.35 -19.05
C TRP A 537 6.33 25.74 -19.04
N SER A 538 6.72 26.24 -20.21
CA SER A 538 7.36 27.54 -20.35
C SER A 538 7.14 28.12 -21.75
N ALA A 539 7.70 29.31 -21.98
CA ALA A 539 7.73 29.91 -23.32
C ALA A 539 8.40 28.99 -24.36
N GLN A 540 9.34 28.14 -23.94
CA GLN A 540 10.08 27.24 -24.82
C GLN A 540 9.54 25.80 -24.80
N TYR A 541 9.15 25.26 -23.65
CA TYR A 541 8.86 23.83 -23.53
C TYR A 541 7.42 23.53 -23.17
N PHE A 542 6.93 22.41 -23.67
CA PHE A 542 5.78 21.70 -23.12
C PHE A 542 6.08 20.20 -23.09
N TYR A 543 5.28 19.46 -22.33
CA TYR A 543 5.44 18.01 -22.20
C TYR A 543 4.20 17.27 -22.65
N ILE A 544 4.40 16.12 -23.29
CA ILE A 544 3.35 15.17 -23.68
C ILE A 544 3.54 13.90 -22.85
N PHE A 545 2.50 13.45 -22.16
CA PHE A 545 2.51 12.21 -21.41
C PHE A 545 1.88 11.08 -22.22
N LEU A 546 2.43 9.88 -22.07
CA LEU A 546 2.03 8.69 -22.81
C LEU A 546 1.42 7.63 -21.88
N ASP A 547 0.60 6.74 -22.45
CA ASP A 547 -0.10 5.66 -21.76
C ASP A 547 0.82 4.62 -21.10
N ASN A 548 2.07 4.51 -21.54
CA ASN A 548 3.08 3.64 -20.94
C ASN A 548 3.90 4.32 -19.82
N ASN A 549 3.38 5.40 -19.22
CA ASN A 549 4.06 6.19 -18.18
C ASN A 549 5.45 6.68 -18.62
N THR A 550 5.55 7.09 -19.88
CA THR A 550 6.67 7.88 -20.39
C THR A 550 6.19 9.26 -20.82
N TYR A 551 7.11 10.19 -21.02
CA TYR A 551 6.80 11.53 -21.49
C TYR A 551 7.76 11.99 -22.56
N ILE A 552 7.33 12.92 -23.40
CA ILE A 552 8.12 13.60 -24.44
C ILE A 552 8.26 15.06 -24.04
N LYS A 553 9.49 15.56 -24.00
CA LYS A 553 9.77 17.01 -23.94
C LYS A 553 9.78 17.57 -25.36
N TYR A 554 8.98 18.59 -25.60
CA TYR A 554 8.89 19.23 -26.91
C TYR A 554 9.33 20.69 -26.82
N ASP A 555 10.20 21.11 -27.74
CA ASP A 555 10.71 22.46 -27.85
C ASP A 555 9.90 23.24 -28.90
N LYS A 556 9.19 24.27 -28.44
CA LYS A 556 8.36 25.17 -29.25
C LYS A 556 9.17 26.05 -30.19
N TYR A 557 10.44 26.32 -29.87
CA TYR A 557 11.31 27.16 -30.70
C TYR A 557 11.88 26.39 -31.88
N SER A 558 12.30 25.14 -31.68
CA SER A 558 12.73 24.28 -32.78
C SER A 558 11.58 23.54 -33.46
N ASP A 559 10.38 23.59 -32.89
CA ASP A 559 9.19 22.85 -33.31
C ASP A 559 9.49 21.35 -33.48
N SER A 560 10.07 20.75 -32.43
CA SER A 560 10.44 19.34 -32.43
C SER A 560 10.56 18.75 -31.03
N ALA A 561 10.41 17.43 -30.92
CA ALA A 561 10.76 16.69 -29.71
C ALA A 561 12.27 16.82 -29.45
N VAL A 562 12.61 17.02 -28.18
CA VAL A 562 14.01 17.03 -27.73
C VAL A 562 14.61 15.62 -27.94
N SER A 563 15.87 15.55 -28.35
CA SER A 563 16.57 14.27 -28.55
C SER A 563 16.62 13.44 -27.26
N GLY A 564 16.48 12.11 -27.38
CA GLY A 564 16.52 11.18 -26.25
C GLY A 564 15.20 11.02 -25.49
N TYR A 565 14.08 11.45 -26.09
CA TYR A 565 12.72 11.20 -25.60
C TYR A 565 12.00 10.15 -26.47
N PRO A 566 11.00 9.42 -25.92
CA PRO A 566 10.41 9.56 -24.59
C PRO A 566 11.30 9.06 -23.45
N LYS A 567 11.05 9.56 -22.23
CA LYS A 567 11.70 9.11 -20.99
C LYS A 567 10.65 8.61 -19.99
N PRO A 568 10.97 7.69 -19.06
CA PRO A 568 10.05 7.26 -18.02
C PRO A 568 9.58 8.43 -17.16
N VAL A 569 8.34 8.38 -16.67
CA VAL A 569 7.82 9.24 -15.60
C VAL A 569 8.06 8.52 -14.27
N ASN A 570 9.10 8.92 -13.53
CA ASN A 570 9.49 8.29 -12.27
C ASN A 570 10.16 9.30 -11.33
N ASN A 571 10.61 8.87 -10.15
CA ASN A 571 11.22 9.78 -9.17
C ASN A 571 12.57 10.38 -9.60
N SER A 572 13.16 9.97 -10.72
CA SER A 572 14.35 10.62 -11.29
C SER A 572 14.03 11.70 -12.32
N THR A 573 12.84 11.68 -12.92
CA THR A 573 12.43 12.62 -13.99
C THR A 573 11.27 13.52 -13.61
N TRP A 574 10.35 13.03 -12.77
CA TRP A 574 9.19 13.73 -12.23
C TRP A 574 8.99 13.35 -10.75
N PRO A 575 9.88 13.79 -9.84
CA PRO A 575 9.83 13.45 -8.41
C PRO A 575 8.44 13.64 -7.80
N GLY A 576 7.86 12.54 -7.31
CA GLY A 576 6.57 12.51 -6.62
C GLY A 576 5.32 12.58 -7.51
N LEU A 577 5.45 12.60 -8.84
CA LEU A 577 4.30 12.68 -9.75
C LEU A 577 3.48 11.37 -9.78
N MET A 578 4.15 10.22 -9.70
CA MET A 578 3.55 8.89 -9.83
C MET A 578 3.54 8.08 -8.52
N ASN A 579 3.83 8.72 -7.39
CA ASN A 579 3.80 8.08 -6.06
C ASN A 579 2.43 7.50 -5.72
#